data_AF-A0A150U3N8-F1
#
_entry.id   AF-A0A150U3N8-F1
#
_cell.length_a   1.000
_cell.length_b   1.000
_cell.length_c   1.000
_cell.angle_alpha   90.00
_cell.angle_beta   90.00
_cell.angle_gamma   90.00
#
_symmetry.space_group_name_H-M   'P 1'
#
loop_
_entity.id
_entity.type
_entity.pdbx_description
1 polymer ?
#
loop_
_entity_poly.entity_id
_entity_poly.type
_entity_poly.pdbx_seq_one_letter_code
_entity_poly.pdbx_strand_id
1 'polypeptide(L)'
;REVDGAGPRTLRVRLALREPRTGQVLEARGAIAIAPPTIDGRAPAASDAVLAPEGALRMILLGPGGTTALDLWTRGDRFRFAVPALDLLKRGDASTPRASLRGLPVDFLRWWMLHPAAGTLLWYERAASTASFVLRDGDAVIDLRIADRGLIGARRTTWSAEGARRRKLDEEVVIAEGMGCGHVRYAQASTGLLVTVTCEAEERERAPDPRAFVDPDAIGQEDGS
;
A
#
# COMPACT_ATOMS: atom_id res chain seq x y z
N ARG A 1 20.56 -10.65 8.60
CA ARG A 1 19.33 -10.86 9.39
C ARG A 1 18.19 -10.52 8.45
N GLU A 2 17.30 -11.45 8.20
CA GLU A 2 16.06 -11.18 7.44
C GLU A 2 15.31 -10.07 8.18
N VAL A 3 14.80 -9.09 7.44
CA VAL A 3 13.94 -8.06 8.03
C VAL A 3 12.59 -8.73 8.22
N ASP A 4 12.20 -8.99 9.47
CA ASP A 4 10.88 -9.50 9.81
C ASP A 4 9.81 -8.64 9.11
N GLY A 5 9.05 -9.25 8.19
CA GLY A 5 8.01 -8.57 7.39
C GLY A 5 8.28 -8.41 5.89
N ALA A 6 9.38 -8.95 5.35
CA ALA A 6 9.71 -8.84 3.92
C ALA A 6 9.15 -9.95 3.01
N GLY A 7 8.54 -11.01 3.56
CA GLY A 7 8.01 -12.15 2.81
C GLY A 7 6.52 -12.04 2.44
N PRO A 8 6.01 -12.99 1.62
CA PRO A 8 4.59 -13.16 1.36
C PRO A 8 3.81 -13.39 2.67
N ARG A 9 2.67 -12.72 2.81
CA ARG A 9 1.89 -12.76 4.06
C ARG A 9 0.46 -12.28 3.87
N THR A 10 -0.41 -12.69 4.77
CA THR A 10 -1.78 -12.17 4.86
C THR A 10 -1.97 -11.42 6.17
N LEU A 11 -2.53 -10.22 6.09
CA LEU A 11 -2.93 -9.43 7.26
C LEU A 11 -4.44 -9.44 7.38
N ARG A 12 -4.96 -9.66 8.58
CA ARG A 12 -6.34 -9.34 8.92
C ARG A 12 -6.35 -7.99 9.61
N VAL A 13 -7.17 -7.08 9.15
CA VAL A 13 -7.17 -5.68 9.61
C VAL A 13 -8.56 -5.19 9.95
N ARG A 14 -8.61 -4.29 10.92
CA ARG A 14 -9.75 -3.39 11.16
C ARG A 14 -9.33 -1.97 10.85
N LEU A 15 -10.17 -1.26 10.13
CA LEU A 15 -9.94 0.09 9.66
C LEU A 15 -11.03 1.00 10.21
N ALA A 16 -10.64 2.16 10.71
CA ALA A 16 -11.52 3.27 11.05
C ALA A 16 -11.13 4.46 10.20
N LEU A 17 -12.06 4.92 9.35
CA LEU A 17 -11.93 6.08 8.50
C LEU A 17 -12.75 7.23 9.09
N ARG A 18 -12.12 8.38 9.30
CA ARG A 18 -12.86 9.60 9.65
C ARG A 18 -13.19 10.38 8.39
N GLU A 19 -14.49 10.52 8.09
CA GLU A 19 -14.97 11.28 6.94
C GLU A 19 -14.69 12.78 7.18
N PRO A 20 -14.03 13.50 6.25
CA PRO A 20 -13.47 14.82 6.55
C PRO A 20 -14.50 15.94 6.73
N ARG A 21 -15.70 15.82 6.15
CA ARG A 21 -16.72 16.90 6.13
C ARG A 21 -17.70 16.82 7.29
N THR A 22 -18.17 15.62 7.57
CA THR A 22 -19.15 15.25 8.60
C THR A 22 -18.48 14.82 9.90
N GLY A 23 -17.21 14.37 9.85
CA GLY A 23 -16.50 13.83 10.99
C GLY A 23 -16.94 12.44 11.43
N GLN A 24 -17.89 11.82 10.70
CA GLN A 24 -18.35 10.45 10.98
C GLN A 24 -17.20 9.45 10.87
N VAL A 25 -17.21 8.44 11.74
CA VAL A 25 -16.25 7.34 11.67
C VAL A 25 -16.92 6.17 10.99
N LEU A 26 -16.35 5.77 9.86
CA LEU A 26 -16.71 4.58 9.12
C LEU A 26 -15.75 3.46 9.50
N GLU A 27 -16.27 2.33 9.94
CA GLU A 27 -15.47 1.15 10.25
C GLU A 27 -15.58 0.11 9.14
N ALA A 28 -14.46 -0.53 8.84
CA ALA A 28 -14.39 -1.66 7.94
C ALA A 28 -13.43 -2.72 8.51
N ARG A 29 -13.64 -3.98 8.13
CA ARG A 29 -12.76 -5.09 8.50
C ARG A 29 -12.46 -5.93 7.27
N GLY A 30 -11.26 -6.45 7.15
CA GLY A 30 -10.92 -7.20 5.97
C GLY A 30 -9.56 -7.87 6.01
N ALA A 31 -9.11 -8.27 4.83
CA ALA A 31 -7.85 -8.96 4.64
C ALA A 31 -6.99 -8.26 3.58
N ILE A 32 -5.69 -8.35 3.78
CA ILE A 32 -4.67 -7.87 2.85
C ILE A 32 -3.75 -9.05 2.53
N ALA A 33 -3.77 -9.54 1.29
CA ALA A 33 -2.79 -10.49 0.79
C ALA A 33 -1.64 -9.73 0.15
N ILE A 34 -0.41 -10.03 0.56
CA ILE A 34 0.81 -9.32 0.17
C ILE A 34 1.80 -10.34 -0.40
N ALA A 35 2.25 -10.10 -1.63
CA ALA A 35 3.35 -10.79 -2.29
C ALA A 35 4.40 -9.74 -2.68
N PRO A 36 5.44 -9.52 -1.88
CA PRO A 36 6.50 -8.56 -2.21
C PRO A 36 7.23 -8.95 -3.51
N PRO A 37 7.80 -7.99 -4.26
CA PRO A 37 8.59 -8.29 -5.46
C PRO A 37 9.88 -9.04 -5.11
N THR A 38 10.35 -9.86 -6.05
CA THR A 38 11.65 -10.53 -5.93
C THR A 38 12.74 -9.49 -6.17
N ILE A 39 13.64 -9.28 -5.23
CA ILE A 39 14.84 -8.44 -5.44
C ILE A 39 16.01 -9.38 -5.73
N ASP A 40 16.70 -9.16 -6.85
CA ASP A 40 17.88 -9.93 -7.27
C ASP A 40 18.87 -10.11 -6.11
N GLY A 41 18.96 -11.35 -5.63
CA GLY A 41 19.84 -11.77 -4.54
C GLY A 41 19.15 -12.37 -3.31
N ARG A 42 17.82 -12.23 -3.13
CA ARG A 42 17.09 -12.94 -2.05
C ARG A 42 15.54 -12.97 -2.19
N ALA A 43 14.99 -14.19 -2.17
CA ALA A 43 13.70 -14.71 -1.64
C ALA A 43 13.08 -15.75 -2.62
N PRO A 44 12.36 -16.84 -2.21
CA PRO A 44 11.60 -17.02 -0.94
C PRO A 44 11.71 -18.41 -0.23
N ALA A 45 11.26 -18.49 1.02
CA ALA A 45 10.58 -19.68 1.58
C ALA A 45 9.27 -19.16 2.22
N ALA A 46 8.08 -19.71 2.02
CA ALA A 46 7.72 -21.11 1.84
C ALA A 46 6.98 -21.44 0.52
N SER A 47 7.46 -22.53 -0.11
CA SER A 47 6.88 -23.44 -1.13
C SER A 47 5.93 -22.89 -2.20
N ASP A 48 6.42 -22.89 -3.45
CA ASP A 48 5.71 -23.13 -4.72
C ASP A 48 4.44 -22.33 -5.04
N ALA A 49 4.31 -21.12 -4.50
CA ALA A 49 3.44 -20.13 -5.12
C ALA A 49 4.16 -19.47 -6.29
N VAL A 50 3.53 -19.46 -7.46
CA VAL A 50 3.89 -18.62 -8.62
C VAL A 50 3.77 -17.14 -8.20
N LEU A 51 4.75 -16.65 -7.45
CA LEU A 51 4.79 -15.27 -6.98
C LEU A 51 5.28 -14.40 -8.14
N ALA A 52 4.50 -13.36 -8.42
CA ALA A 52 4.78 -12.43 -9.48
C ALA A 52 6.08 -11.67 -9.14
N PRO A 53 7.15 -11.74 -9.96
CA PRO A 53 8.41 -11.04 -9.68
C PRO A 53 8.20 -9.54 -9.49
N GLU A 54 7.18 -8.98 -10.13
CA GLU A 54 6.75 -7.59 -10.03
C GLU A 54 6.09 -7.19 -8.69
N GLY A 55 5.77 -8.15 -7.83
CA GLY A 55 5.02 -7.95 -6.59
C GLY A 55 3.51 -7.76 -6.82
N ALA A 56 2.71 -8.19 -5.85
CA ALA A 56 1.25 -8.13 -5.91
C ALA A 56 0.60 -7.87 -4.53
N LEU A 57 -0.55 -7.20 -4.56
CA LEU A 57 -1.33 -6.82 -3.39
C LEU A 57 -2.82 -7.03 -3.69
N ARG A 58 -3.54 -7.61 -2.75
CA ARG A 58 -5.02 -7.62 -2.74
C ARG A 58 -5.51 -7.20 -1.38
N MET A 59 -6.35 -6.18 -1.33
CA MET A 59 -7.00 -5.69 -0.12
C MET A 59 -8.50 -5.68 -0.35
N ILE A 60 -9.24 -6.45 0.45
CA ILE A 60 -10.70 -6.45 0.46
C ILE A 60 -11.14 -6.09 1.86
N LEU A 61 -11.87 -4.97 1.98
CA LEU A 61 -12.46 -4.49 3.23
C LEU A 61 -13.97 -4.55 3.13
N LEU A 62 -14.60 -5.06 4.17
CA LEU A 62 -16.05 -5.15 4.31
C LEU A 62 -16.54 -4.11 5.32
N GLY A 63 -17.60 -3.39 4.97
CA GLY A 63 -18.28 -2.47 5.88
C GLY A 63 -19.21 -3.19 6.86
N PRO A 64 -19.93 -2.44 7.73
CA PRO A 64 -20.77 -3.02 8.79
C PRO A 64 -21.89 -3.94 8.28
N GLY A 65 -22.36 -3.75 7.06
CA GLY A 65 -23.38 -4.59 6.43
C GLY A 65 -22.83 -5.84 5.71
N GLY A 66 -21.55 -6.15 5.85
CA GLY A 66 -20.89 -7.25 5.14
C GLY A 66 -20.65 -6.97 3.65
N THR A 67 -21.03 -5.80 3.14
CA THR A 67 -20.78 -5.36 1.77
C THR A 67 -19.35 -4.86 1.62
N THR A 68 -18.79 -5.01 0.42
CA THR A 68 -17.45 -4.52 0.11
C THR A 68 -17.39 -2.99 0.21
N ALA A 69 -16.61 -2.50 1.17
CA ALA A 69 -16.32 -1.09 1.37
C ALA A 69 -15.13 -0.63 0.52
N LEU A 70 -14.12 -1.49 0.34
CA LEU A 70 -12.97 -1.22 -0.52
C LEU A 70 -12.49 -2.53 -1.12
N ASP A 71 -12.16 -2.48 -2.41
CA ASP A 71 -11.43 -3.54 -3.08
C ASP A 71 -10.28 -2.96 -3.91
N LEU A 72 -9.06 -3.20 -3.46
CA LEU A 72 -7.82 -2.83 -4.14
C LEU A 72 -7.08 -4.09 -4.60
N TRP A 73 -6.74 -4.15 -5.87
CA TRP A 73 -5.80 -5.09 -6.43
C TRP A 73 -4.67 -4.33 -7.12
N THR A 74 -3.43 -4.77 -6.92
CA THR A 74 -2.28 -4.29 -7.70
C THR A 74 -1.38 -5.47 -8.06
N ARG A 75 -0.82 -5.43 -9.26
CA ARG A 75 0.23 -6.37 -9.69
C ARG A 75 1.20 -5.63 -10.60
N GLY A 76 2.44 -5.49 -10.14
CA GLY A 76 3.37 -4.52 -10.73
C GLY A 76 2.76 -3.12 -10.75
N ASP A 77 2.72 -2.51 -11.92
CA ASP A 77 2.16 -1.17 -12.15
C ASP A 77 0.64 -1.17 -12.34
N ARG A 78 0.05 -2.30 -12.73
CA ARG A 78 -1.40 -2.44 -12.91
C ARG A 78 -2.14 -2.37 -11.59
N PHE A 79 -3.33 -1.80 -11.62
CA PHE A 79 -4.21 -1.75 -10.47
C PHE A 79 -5.70 -1.69 -10.83
N ARG A 80 -6.50 -2.11 -9.87
CA ARG A 80 -7.94 -1.90 -9.80
C ARG A 80 -8.29 -1.41 -8.40
N PHE A 81 -8.95 -0.26 -8.31
CA PHE A 81 -9.41 0.34 -7.06
C PHE A 81 -10.91 0.54 -7.14
N ALA A 82 -11.66 -0.11 -6.25
CA ALA A 82 -13.11 -0.05 -6.22
C ALA A 82 -13.64 0.31 -4.83
N VAL A 83 -14.57 1.27 -4.78
CA VAL A 83 -15.38 1.61 -3.61
C VAL A 83 -16.84 1.53 -4.06
N PRO A 84 -17.47 0.33 -3.97
CA PRO A 84 -18.82 0.11 -4.52
C PRO A 84 -19.88 1.06 -3.99
N ALA A 85 -19.82 1.41 -2.70
CA ALA A 85 -20.76 2.34 -2.08
C ALA A 85 -20.74 3.76 -2.68
N LEU A 86 -19.67 4.11 -3.42
CA LEU A 86 -19.51 5.40 -4.10
C LEU A 86 -19.61 5.28 -5.62
N ASP A 87 -19.96 4.09 -6.15
CA ASP A 87 -19.86 3.76 -7.58
C ASP A 87 -18.49 4.13 -8.19
N LEU A 88 -17.45 4.05 -7.37
CA LEU A 88 -16.10 4.41 -7.76
C LEU A 88 -15.37 3.14 -8.20
N LEU A 89 -15.00 3.09 -9.47
CA LEU A 89 -14.15 2.04 -10.03
C LEU A 89 -13.08 2.69 -10.90
N LYS A 90 -11.83 2.56 -10.48
CA LYS A 90 -10.67 3.04 -11.22
C LYS A 90 -9.76 1.89 -11.58
N ARG A 91 -9.31 1.91 -12.83
CA ARG A 91 -8.29 1.01 -13.37
C ARG A 91 -7.14 1.83 -13.90
N GLY A 92 -5.99 1.20 -13.96
CA GLY A 92 -4.84 1.80 -14.59
C GLY A 92 -3.57 0.98 -14.42
N ASP A 93 -2.49 1.59 -14.86
CA ASP A 93 -1.13 1.07 -14.97
C ASP A 93 -0.13 2.25 -14.93
N ALA A 94 1.14 2.01 -15.28
CA ALA A 94 2.16 3.07 -15.31
C ALA A 94 1.84 4.23 -16.27
N SER A 95 1.00 4.02 -17.29
CA SER A 95 0.62 5.06 -18.27
C SER A 95 -0.53 5.94 -17.78
N THR A 96 -1.18 5.58 -16.68
CA THR A 96 -2.37 6.29 -16.20
C THR A 96 -2.02 7.70 -15.73
N PRO A 97 -2.67 8.75 -16.28
CA PRO A 97 -2.34 10.13 -15.93
C PRO A 97 -2.50 10.40 -14.43
N ARG A 98 -1.48 11.04 -13.84
CA ARG A 98 -1.42 11.37 -12.40
C ARG A 98 -2.63 12.15 -11.90
N ALA A 99 -3.11 13.10 -12.71
CA ALA A 99 -4.32 13.87 -12.39
C ALA A 99 -5.54 12.97 -12.12
N SER A 100 -5.60 11.83 -12.80
CA SER A 100 -6.71 10.87 -12.70
C SER A 100 -6.59 9.90 -11.50
N LEU A 101 -5.42 9.87 -10.85
CA LEU A 101 -5.14 9.12 -9.62
C LEU A 101 -5.26 9.99 -8.36
N ARG A 102 -5.50 11.29 -8.52
CA ARG A 102 -5.56 12.23 -7.40
C ARG A 102 -6.62 11.80 -6.39
N GLY A 103 -6.21 11.69 -5.13
CA GLY A 103 -7.07 11.26 -4.03
C GLY A 103 -7.28 9.74 -3.93
N LEU A 104 -6.64 8.94 -4.79
CA LEU A 104 -6.59 7.50 -4.67
C LEU A 104 -5.25 7.08 -4.06
N PRO A 105 -5.23 6.38 -2.91
CA PRO A 105 -3.98 6.01 -2.22
C PRO A 105 -3.28 4.81 -2.86
N VAL A 106 -3.44 4.57 -4.16
CA VAL A 106 -2.96 3.36 -4.85
C VAL A 106 -1.44 3.26 -4.78
N ASP A 107 -0.74 4.32 -5.18
CA ASP A 107 0.73 4.32 -5.21
C ASP A 107 1.32 4.25 -3.80
N PHE A 108 0.69 4.94 -2.85
CA PHE A 108 1.11 4.89 -1.46
C PHE A 108 0.93 3.51 -0.86
N LEU A 109 -0.24 2.88 -1.04
CA LEU A 109 -0.50 1.54 -0.51
C LEU A 109 0.41 0.50 -1.18
N ARG A 110 0.63 0.62 -2.49
CA ARG A 110 1.59 -0.23 -3.22
C ARG A 110 2.99 -0.08 -2.61
N TRP A 111 3.49 1.15 -2.50
CA TRP A 111 4.80 1.43 -1.92
C TRP A 111 4.90 0.93 -0.47
N TRP A 112 3.98 1.30 0.41
CA TRP A 112 4.02 0.98 1.83
C TRP A 112 3.94 -0.54 2.10
N MET A 113 3.09 -1.26 1.37
CA MET A 113 2.86 -2.68 1.61
C MET A 113 3.90 -3.59 0.94
N LEU A 114 4.36 -3.21 -0.26
CA LEU A 114 5.26 -4.05 -1.07
C LEU A 114 6.73 -3.67 -0.90
N HIS A 115 7.04 -2.39 -0.71
CA HIS A 115 8.41 -1.90 -0.73
C HIS A 115 8.59 -0.53 -0.04
N PRO A 116 8.39 -0.43 1.29
CA PRO A 116 8.42 0.85 2.02
C PRO A 116 9.81 1.51 2.10
N ALA A 117 10.83 0.87 1.52
CA ALA A 117 12.17 1.43 1.35
C ALA A 117 12.61 1.48 -0.13
N ALA A 118 11.69 1.27 -1.09
CA ALA A 118 11.99 1.44 -2.52
C ALA A 118 12.34 2.89 -2.85
N GLY A 119 13.17 3.02 -3.89
CA GLY A 119 13.58 4.29 -4.46
C GLY A 119 15.09 4.50 -4.39
N THR A 120 15.55 5.56 -5.05
CA THR A 120 16.95 5.99 -4.99
C THR A 120 17.18 6.74 -3.68
N LEU A 121 18.13 6.30 -2.85
CA LEU A 121 18.56 7.04 -1.67
C LEU A 121 19.20 8.37 -2.08
N LEU A 122 18.61 9.48 -1.64
CA LEU A 122 19.14 10.83 -1.85
C LEU A 122 19.95 11.31 -0.67
N TRP A 123 19.51 10.99 0.55
CA TRP A 123 20.13 11.42 1.79
C TRP A 123 19.87 10.42 2.92
N TYR A 124 20.84 10.28 3.80
CA TYR A 124 20.72 9.50 5.03
C TYR A 124 21.39 10.26 6.18
N GLU A 125 20.70 10.28 7.31
CA GLU A 125 21.23 10.81 8.56
C GLU A 125 20.82 9.90 9.71
N ARG A 126 21.72 9.72 10.67
CA ARG A 126 21.41 9.04 11.93
C ARG A 126 21.70 9.97 13.09
N ALA A 127 20.64 10.36 13.78
CA ALA A 127 20.71 10.98 15.09
C ALA A 127 20.71 9.89 16.18
N ALA A 128 20.94 10.29 17.44
CA ALA A 128 21.12 9.39 18.57
C ALA A 128 20.05 8.28 18.69
N SER A 129 18.80 8.58 18.34
CA SER A 129 17.68 7.63 18.46
C SER A 129 16.79 7.50 17.22
N THR A 130 17.25 8.00 16.06
CA THR A 130 16.44 8.04 14.83
C THR A 130 17.31 7.96 13.59
N ALA A 131 16.99 7.03 12.71
CA ALA A 131 17.50 7.00 11.34
C ALA A 131 16.50 7.70 10.42
N SER A 132 16.99 8.66 9.63
CA SER A 132 16.22 9.39 8.63
C SER A 132 16.78 9.09 7.24
N PHE A 133 15.89 8.78 6.32
CA PHE A 133 16.19 8.50 4.92
C PHE A 133 15.34 9.42 4.05
N VAL A 134 15.95 9.95 3.00
CA VAL A 134 15.23 10.65 1.93
C VAL A 134 15.39 9.82 0.67
N LEU A 135 14.28 9.31 0.15
CA LEU A 135 14.23 8.45 -1.04
C LEU A 135 13.53 9.18 -2.19
N ARG A 136 13.95 8.89 -3.42
CA ARG A 136 13.24 9.28 -4.64
C ARG A 136 12.60 8.07 -5.29
N ASP A 137 11.30 8.15 -5.50
CA ASP A 137 10.51 7.11 -6.18
C ASP A 137 9.67 7.77 -7.28
N GLY A 138 10.18 7.74 -8.52
CA GLY A 138 9.62 8.49 -9.64
C GLY A 138 9.50 9.99 -9.32
N ASP A 139 8.27 10.51 -9.39
CA ASP A 139 7.93 11.90 -9.08
C ASP A 139 7.72 12.18 -7.58
N ALA A 140 7.89 11.17 -6.72
CA ALA A 140 7.74 11.30 -5.29
C ALA A 140 9.09 11.43 -4.57
N VAL A 141 9.07 12.22 -3.50
CA VAL A 141 10.12 12.27 -2.48
C VAL A 141 9.53 11.71 -1.18
N ILE A 142 10.24 10.77 -0.57
CA ILE A 142 9.82 10.08 0.64
C ILE A 142 10.79 10.44 1.76
N ASP A 143 10.28 11.04 2.83
CA ASP A 143 11.00 11.17 4.10
C ASP A 143 10.60 9.99 4.99
N LEU A 144 11.50 9.03 5.18
CA LEU A 144 11.31 7.87 6.05
C LEU A 144 12.11 8.06 7.33
N ARG A 145 11.46 7.89 8.48
CA ARG A 145 12.06 7.99 9.81
C ARG A 145 11.79 6.72 10.59
N ILE A 146 12.85 6.16 11.16
CA ILE A 146 12.78 4.95 11.98
C ILE A 146 13.38 5.30 13.33
N ALA A 147 12.57 5.29 14.39
CA ALA A 147 13.03 5.48 15.75
C ALA A 147 13.59 4.15 16.30
N ASP A 148 14.49 4.21 17.28
CA ASP A 148 15.11 3.02 17.89
C ASP A 148 14.10 2.05 18.51
N ARG A 149 12.92 2.53 18.90
CA ARG A 149 11.82 1.71 19.43
C ARG A 149 10.98 1.02 18.35
N GLY A 150 11.39 1.11 17.08
CA GLY A 150 10.69 0.49 15.95
C GLY A 150 9.58 1.34 15.35
N LEU A 151 9.21 2.48 15.94
CA LEU A 151 8.23 3.40 15.36
C LEU A 151 8.72 3.92 14.00
N ILE A 152 7.89 3.76 12.99
CA ILE A 152 8.16 4.16 11.61
C ILE A 152 7.23 5.30 11.24
N GLY A 153 7.81 6.43 10.85
CA GLY A 153 7.09 7.54 10.24
C GLY A 153 7.53 7.68 8.79
N ALA A 154 6.60 7.80 7.85
CA ALA A 154 6.96 8.15 6.48
C ALA A 154 6.04 9.23 5.93
N ARG A 155 6.63 10.16 5.19
CA ARG A 155 5.93 11.19 4.44
C ARG A 155 6.29 11.07 2.97
N ARG A 156 5.31 10.74 2.14
CA ARG A 156 5.45 10.67 0.69
C ARG A 156 4.85 11.91 0.06
N THR A 157 5.68 12.73 -0.57
CA THR A 157 5.26 13.95 -1.28
C THR A 157 5.38 13.74 -2.79
N THR A 158 4.27 13.84 -3.51
CA THR A 158 4.25 13.69 -4.97
C THR A 158 4.27 15.07 -5.65
N TRP A 159 5.10 15.22 -6.68
CA TRP A 159 5.27 16.48 -7.42
C TRP A 159 4.77 16.36 -8.86
N SER A 160 4.41 17.49 -9.47
CA SER A 160 4.12 17.55 -10.91
C SER A 160 5.41 17.49 -11.71
N ALA A 161 5.42 16.65 -12.74
CA ALA A 161 6.45 16.65 -13.77
C ALA A 161 6.20 17.70 -14.86
N GLU A 162 4.97 18.24 -14.94
CA GLU A 162 4.56 19.21 -15.96
C GLU A 162 4.85 20.66 -15.56
N GLY A 163 5.37 21.44 -16.52
CA GLY A 163 5.62 22.87 -16.42
C GLY A 163 7.02 23.27 -15.90
N ALA A 164 7.35 24.55 -15.99
CA ALA A 164 8.65 25.09 -15.59
C ALA A 164 8.89 25.08 -14.06
N ARG A 165 7.85 24.88 -13.25
CA ARG A 165 7.93 24.90 -11.78
C ARG A 165 7.24 23.68 -11.20
N ARG A 166 8.01 22.85 -10.46
CA ARG A 166 7.46 21.71 -9.72
C ARG A 166 6.40 22.18 -8.73
N ARG A 167 5.17 21.68 -8.90
CA ARG A 167 4.06 21.91 -7.98
C ARG A 167 3.81 20.65 -7.17
N LYS A 168 3.61 20.80 -5.86
CA LYS A 168 3.17 19.70 -5.00
C LYS A 168 1.77 19.26 -5.40
N LEU A 169 1.60 17.98 -5.72
CA LEU A 169 0.32 17.38 -6.11
C LEU A 169 -0.43 16.80 -4.91
N ASP A 170 0.28 16.07 -4.06
CA ASP A 170 -0.27 15.45 -2.86
C ASP A 170 0.81 15.20 -1.80
N GLU A 171 0.37 14.99 -0.57
CA GLU A 171 1.18 14.51 0.54
C GLU A 171 0.43 13.45 1.33
N GLU A 172 1.11 12.35 1.58
CA GLU A 172 0.60 11.20 2.30
C GLU A 172 1.55 10.91 3.46
N VAL A 173 1.00 10.76 4.66
CA VAL A 173 1.78 10.52 5.88
C VAL A 173 1.30 9.24 6.53
N VAL A 174 2.25 8.40 6.94
CA VAL A 174 1.99 7.21 7.73
C VAL A 174 2.83 7.21 8.99
N ILE A 175 2.23 6.75 10.09
CA ILE A 175 2.91 6.46 11.35
C ILE A 175 2.50 5.05 11.74
N ALA A 176 3.47 4.15 11.89
CA ALA A 176 3.27 2.76 12.24
C ALA A 176 4.15 2.38 13.44
N GLU A 177 3.63 1.53 14.33
CA GLU A 177 4.36 1.06 15.52
C GLU A 177 5.55 0.13 15.19
N GLY A 178 5.63 -0.34 13.95
CA GLY A 178 6.69 -1.21 13.46
C GLY A 178 6.40 -1.70 12.05
N MET A 179 7.30 -2.53 11.52
CA MET A 179 7.03 -3.35 10.34
C MET A 179 6.14 -4.55 10.70
N GLY A 180 5.19 -4.88 9.84
CA GLY A 180 4.28 -6.01 10.04
C GLY A 180 3.00 -5.63 10.79
N CYS A 181 2.47 -6.56 11.59
CA CYS A 181 1.22 -6.39 12.32
C CYS A 181 1.35 -5.39 13.48
N GLY A 182 0.59 -4.29 13.43
CA GLY A 182 0.49 -3.31 14.51
C GLY A 182 -0.57 -2.24 14.24
N HIS A 183 -0.49 -1.13 14.96
CA HIS A 183 -1.32 0.04 14.68
C HIS A 183 -0.67 0.99 13.68
N VAL A 184 -1.46 1.48 12.73
CA VAL A 184 -1.03 2.39 11.68
C VAL A 184 -2.00 3.55 11.58
N ARG A 185 -1.47 4.76 11.46
CA ARG A 185 -2.23 5.98 11.17
C ARG A 185 -1.79 6.50 9.81
N TYR A 186 -2.75 6.72 8.92
CA TYR A 186 -2.53 7.26 7.59
C TYR A 186 -3.31 8.57 7.43
N ALA A 187 -2.70 9.54 6.76
CA ALA A 187 -3.32 10.80 6.40
C ALA A 187 -3.00 11.17 4.95
N GLN A 188 -3.98 11.73 4.25
CA GLN A 188 -3.82 12.26 2.88
C GLN A 188 -4.28 13.71 2.79
N ALA A 189 -3.39 14.57 2.30
CA ALA A 189 -3.65 16.01 2.24
C ALA A 189 -4.71 16.37 1.19
N SER A 190 -4.69 15.75 0.00
CA SER A 190 -5.59 16.13 -1.10
C SER A 190 -7.08 15.86 -0.81
N THR A 191 -7.38 14.84 -0.02
CA THR A 191 -8.74 14.39 0.32
C THR A 191 -9.12 14.75 1.76
N GLY A 192 -8.14 15.08 2.62
CA GLY A 192 -8.35 15.23 4.06
C GLY A 192 -8.57 13.90 4.78
N LEU A 193 -8.32 12.77 4.11
CA LEU A 193 -8.56 11.43 4.64
C LEU A 193 -7.71 11.18 5.88
N LEU A 194 -8.32 10.66 6.95
CA LEU A 194 -7.64 10.19 8.15
C LEU A 194 -8.09 8.77 8.45
N VAL A 195 -7.14 7.84 8.40
CA VAL A 195 -7.39 6.41 8.56
C VAL A 195 -6.57 5.88 9.71
N THR A 196 -7.20 5.12 10.59
CA THR A 196 -6.52 4.28 11.58
C THR A 196 -6.72 2.83 11.21
N VAL A 197 -5.63 2.10 11.05
CA VAL A 197 -5.64 0.66 10.78
C VAL A 197 -5.09 -0.04 12.02
N THR A 198 -5.79 -1.08 12.45
CA THR A 198 -5.34 -2.02 13.47
C THR A 198 -5.18 -3.37 12.80
N CYS A 199 -3.96 -3.90 12.79
CA CYS A 199 -3.77 -5.29 12.43
C CYS A 199 -4.25 -6.19 13.57
N GLU A 200 -5.10 -7.16 13.23
CA GLU A 200 -5.70 -8.10 14.17
C GLU A 200 -5.03 -9.49 14.12
N ALA A 201 -4.36 -9.80 13.01
CA ALA A 201 -3.58 -11.02 12.83
C ALA A 201 -2.67 -10.88 11.60
N GLU A 202 -1.55 -11.59 11.63
CA GLU A 202 -0.63 -11.72 10.51
C GLU A 202 -0.25 -13.20 10.33
N GLU A 203 -0.45 -13.71 9.12
CA GLU A 203 -0.11 -15.07 8.71
C GLU A 203 1.13 -15.00 7.80
N ARG A 204 2.25 -15.57 8.26
CA ARG A 204 3.52 -15.63 7.50
C ARG A 204 3.93 -17.06 7.12
N GLU A 205 3.42 -18.07 7.83
CA GLU A 205 3.79 -19.47 7.61
C GLU A 205 3.18 -20.02 6.33
N ARG A 206 2.01 -19.52 5.95
CA ARG A 206 1.32 -19.88 4.71
C ARG A 206 1.34 -18.70 3.73
N ALA A 207 1.81 -18.97 2.52
CA ALA A 207 1.70 -18.01 1.42
C ALA A 207 0.21 -17.69 1.13
N PRO A 208 -0.12 -16.46 0.72
CA PRO A 208 -1.48 -16.13 0.32
C PRO A 208 -1.96 -16.98 -0.85
N ASP A 209 -3.28 -17.24 -0.92
CA ASP A 209 -3.90 -17.94 -2.04
C ASP A 209 -3.56 -17.20 -3.37
N PRO A 210 -2.93 -17.87 -4.36
CA PRO A 210 -2.57 -17.25 -5.63
C PRO A 210 -3.74 -16.59 -6.37
N ARG A 211 -4.97 -17.07 -6.16
CA ARG A 211 -6.19 -16.47 -6.74
C ARG A 211 -6.40 -15.03 -6.30
N ALA A 212 -5.89 -14.64 -5.13
CA ALA A 212 -5.96 -13.25 -4.67
C ALA A 212 -5.21 -12.28 -5.61
N PHE A 213 -4.25 -12.79 -6.38
CA PHE A 213 -3.40 -12.00 -7.27
C PHE A 213 -3.78 -12.11 -8.76
N VAL A 214 -4.81 -12.89 -9.09
CA VAL A 214 -5.40 -12.91 -10.44
C VAL A 214 -6.13 -11.58 -10.66
N ASP A 215 -6.01 -11.03 -11.87
CA ASP A 215 -6.71 -9.80 -12.25
C ASP A 215 -8.23 -10.02 -12.12
N PRO A 216 -8.94 -9.25 -11.27
CA PRO A 216 -10.37 -9.45 -11.04
C PRO A 216 -11.24 -9.28 -12.29
N ASP A 217 -10.73 -8.60 -13.32
CA ASP A 217 -11.46 -8.36 -14.57
C ASP A 217 -10.96 -9.26 -15.72
N ALA A 218 -10.02 -10.18 -15.47
CA ALA A 218 -9.63 -11.16 -16.49
C ALA A 218 -10.85 -12.05 -16.83
N ILE A 219 -11.41 -11.85 -18.01
CA ILE A 219 -12.43 -12.75 -18.56
C ILE A 219 -11.80 -14.15 -18.61
N GLY A 220 -12.46 -15.13 -17.99
CA GLY A 220 -11.96 -16.50 -17.91
C GLY A 220 -11.62 -17.04 -19.30
N GLN A 221 -10.32 -17.22 -19.58
CA GLN A 221 -9.85 -18.11 -20.64
C GLN A 221 -9.85 -19.55 -20.11
N GLU A 222 -10.97 -20.01 -19.55
CA GLU A 222 -11.19 -21.41 -19.18
C GLU A 222 -12.65 -21.73 -19.44
N ASP A 223 -12.95 -22.02 -20.72
CA ASP A 223 -14.02 -22.90 -21.20
C ASP A 223 -13.91 -22.94 -22.74
N GLY A 224 -13.03 -23.80 -23.27
CA GLY A 224 -12.90 -23.98 -24.72
C GLY A 224 -11.62 -24.64 -25.20
N SER A 225 -11.38 -25.90 -24.83
CA SER A 225 -10.69 -26.89 -25.67
C SER A 225 -11.07 -28.29 -25.22
#